data_AF-A0AAV8TNA2-F1
#
_entry.id   AF-A0AAV8TNA2-F1
#
_cell.length_a   1.000
_cell.length_b   1.000
_cell.length_c   1.000
_cell.angle_alpha   90.00
_cell.angle_beta   90.00
_cell.angle_gamma   90.00
#
_symmetry.space_group_name_H-M   'P 1'
#
loop_
_entity.id
_entity.type
_entity.pdbx_description
1 polymer ?
#
loop_
_entity_poly.entity_id
_entity_poly.type
_entity_poly.pdbx_seq_one_letter_code
_entity_poly.pdbx_strand_id
1 'polypeptide(L)'
;MAGELKMAFLAVIATASLLRSSVAQTSHVVGGSSGWTIPSSGSGSYSSWAANQGFSVGDTLVFNFANGIHDVAQVTRSDYDGCSTINPIFLETTSPAGITLNATGEHYFICNFTGHCSAGQKLMINVSAASSSPSPAPQRSPSPDSSSSPAPAPATTPSSSPAPAPEPEPATTPSSSPASAPEPEPATTPSSSPAPSPAPSRSSVTYTVLDSLGWNIPSNGAAAYQTWVANKNFMIGDVLVFNYANGVHNVAEVTKEAYNSCNTTNPISLSSTPPTRMTLTTSGEHFYICAVPRHCSLGQLLAINVSGGTANTPPSSSETPPSSTTPSPTPPPPGNSAPALGVTSLIATIFTIFVALLY
;
A
#
# COMPACT_ATOMS: atom_id res chain seq x y z
N MET A 1 -39.39 -57.63 38.84
CA MET A 1 -38.92 -57.53 37.44
C MET A 1 -39.47 -56.31 36.69
N ALA A 2 -40.74 -55.90 36.86
CA ALA A 2 -41.29 -54.73 36.14
C ALA A 2 -40.77 -53.35 36.60
N GLY A 3 -40.30 -53.22 37.85
CA GLY A 3 -39.74 -51.96 38.38
C GLY A 3 -38.32 -51.67 37.89
N GLU A 4 -37.49 -52.71 37.82
CA GLU A 4 -36.08 -52.62 37.39
C GLU A 4 -35.97 -52.23 35.90
N LEU A 5 -36.89 -52.73 35.06
CA LEU A 5 -36.94 -52.40 33.63
C LEU A 5 -37.35 -50.94 33.37
N LYS A 6 -38.21 -50.36 34.22
CA LYS A 6 -38.61 -48.94 34.12
C LYS A 6 -37.51 -47.98 34.57
N MET A 7 -36.74 -48.36 35.60
CA MET A 7 -35.59 -47.58 36.07
C MET A 7 -34.44 -47.63 35.04
N ALA A 8 -34.21 -48.78 34.41
CA ALA A 8 -33.24 -48.90 33.32
C ALA A 8 -33.63 -48.07 32.09
N PHE A 9 -34.91 -48.04 31.69
CA PHE A 9 -35.39 -47.22 30.57
C PHE A 9 -35.28 -45.71 30.83
N LEU A 10 -35.57 -45.25 32.05
CA LEU A 10 -35.43 -43.84 32.43
C LEU A 10 -33.95 -43.41 32.51
N ALA A 11 -33.06 -44.29 32.94
CA ALA A 11 -31.61 -44.03 32.96
C ALA A 11 -31.00 -43.93 31.54
N VAL A 12 -31.49 -44.71 30.58
CA VAL A 12 -31.06 -44.66 29.16
C VAL A 12 -31.57 -43.39 28.46
N ILE A 13 -32.79 -42.93 28.75
CA ILE A 13 -33.33 -41.68 28.18
C ILE A 13 -32.68 -40.44 28.82
N ALA A 14 -32.33 -40.48 30.11
CA ALA A 14 -31.62 -39.40 30.79
C ALA A 14 -30.15 -39.26 30.34
N THR A 15 -29.50 -40.36 29.94
CA THR A 15 -28.11 -40.34 29.43
C THR A 15 -28.04 -39.94 27.94
N ALA A 16 -29.07 -40.21 27.14
CA ALA A 16 -29.16 -39.74 25.75
C ALA A 16 -29.41 -38.22 25.61
N SER A 17 -29.84 -37.55 26.68
CA SER A 17 -30.16 -36.11 26.71
C SER A 17 -28.96 -35.20 27.03
N LEU A 18 -27.77 -35.78 27.25
CA LEU A 18 -26.55 -35.06 27.64
C LEU A 18 -25.49 -34.97 26.53
N LEU A 19 -25.80 -35.35 25.29
CA LEU A 19 -24.98 -34.96 24.14
C LEU A 19 -25.16 -33.46 23.85
N ARG A 20 -24.61 -32.63 24.72
CA ARG A 20 -24.33 -31.23 24.41
C ARG A 20 -23.34 -31.22 23.26
N SER A 21 -23.84 -30.94 22.06
CA SER A 21 -23.01 -30.70 20.90
C SER A 21 -22.31 -29.36 21.10
N SER A 22 -21.14 -29.36 21.75
CA SER A 22 -20.25 -28.21 21.70
C SER A 22 -19.74 -28.12 20.26
N VAL A 23 -20.16 -27.09 19.52
CA VAL A 23 -19.53 -26.80 18.22
C VAL A 23 -18.11 -26.35 18.54
N ALA A 24 -17.13 -27.21 18.25
CA ALA A 24 -15.74 -26.84 18.35
C ALA A 24 -15.43 -25.82 17.25
N GLN A 25 -14.68 -24.77 17.59
CA GLN A 25 -14.15 -23.83 16.60
C GLN A 25 -13.35 -24.61 15.56
N THR A 26 -13.75 -24.48 14.30
CA THR A 26 -13.15 -25.23 13.20
C THR A 26 -12.04 -24.41 12.55
N SER A 27 -10.94 -25.09 12.19
CA SER A 27 -9.89 -24.49 11.36
C SER A 27 -10.07 -24.92 9.91
N HIS A 28 -10.20 -23.96 9.01
CA HIS A 28 -10.34 -24.18 7.57
C HIS A 28 -9.03 -23.83 6.87
N VAL A 29 -8.31 -24.84 6.38
CA VAL A 29 -7.09 -24.62 5.58
C VAL A 29 -7.49 -24.20 4.16
N VAL A 30 -7.28 -22.93 3.84
CA VAL A 30 -7.69 -22.32 2.58
C VAL A 30 -6.94 -22.96 1.42
N GLY A 31 -7.68 -23.45 0.41
CA GLY A 31 -7.11 -24.14 -0.75
C GLY A 31 -6.60 -25.56 -0.48
N GLY A 32 -6.75 -26.08 0.75
CA GLY A 32 -6.32 -27.43 1.13
C GLY A 32 -4.82 -27.65 0.91
N SER A 33 -4.46 -28.72 0.21
CA SER A 33 -3.06 -29.06 -0.08
C SER A 33 -2.36 -28.07 -1.02
N SER A 34 -3.12 -27.34 -1.84
CA SER A 34 -2.55 -26.32 -2.74
C SER A 34 -2.18 -25.04 -2.00
N GLY A 35 -2.80 -24.79 -0.84
CA GLY A 35 -2.63 -23.57 -0.06
C GLY A 35 -3.19 -22.32 -0.76
N TRP A 36 -2.67 -21.16 -0.32
CA TRP A 36 -3.01 -19.85 -0.83
C TRP A 36 -1.98 -19.39 -1.88
N THR A 37 -2.21 -19.77 -3.13
CA THR A 37 -1.41 -19.41 -4.31
C THR A 37 -2.27 -18.83 -5.43
N ILE A 38 -1.65 -18.36 -6.52
CA ILE A 38 -2.38 -18.12 -7.76
C ILE A 38 -2.87 -19.48 -8.30
N PRO A 39 -4.18 -19.67 -8.52
CA PRO A 39 -4.72 -20.94 -8.97
C PRO A 39 -4.38 -21.21 -10.44
N SER A 40 -3.79 -22.37 -10.74
CA SER A 40 -3.49 -22.80 -12.10
C SER A 40 -4.74 -23.18 -12.91
N SER A 41 -5.82 -23.58 -12.23
CA SER A 41 -7.13 -23.94 -12.82
C SER A 41 -8.07 -22.75 -13.03
N GLY A 42 -7.59 -21.52 -12.87
CA GLY A 42 -8.38 -20.29 -13.02
C GLY A 42 -9.10 -19.84 -11.75
N SER A 43 -9.83 -18.72 -11.87
CA SER A 43 -10.36 -17.91 -10.74
C SER A 43 -11.44 -18.58 -9.90
N GLY A 44 -12.01 -19.72 -10.33
CA GLY A 44 -13.06 -20.43 -9.60
C GLY A 44 -12.57 -21.33 -8.45
N SER A 45 -11.26 -21.53 -8.31
CA SER A 45 -10.69 -22.55 -7.41
C SER A 45 -11.05 -22.32 -5.94
N TYR A 46 -10.88 -21.09 -5.43
CA TYR A 46 -11.23 -20.76 -4.04
C TYR A 46 -12.74 -20.71 -3.80
N SER A 47 -13.53 -20.27 -4.80
CA SER A 47 -14.99 -20.32 -4.68
C SER A 47 -15.53 -21.74 -4.59
N SER A 48 -14.93 -22.69 -5.33
CA SER A 48 -15.27 -24.11 -5.27
C SER A 48 -14.85 -24.72 -3.95
N TRP A 49 -13.67 -24.36 -3.44
CA TRP A 49 -13.24 -24.75 -2.10
C TRP A 49 -14.22 -24.24 -1.03
N ALA A 50 -14.57 -22.96 -1.07
CA ALA A 50 -15.47 -22.32 -0.10
C ALA A 50 -16.88 -22.91 -0.10
N ALA A 51 -17.41 -23.27 -1.28
CA ALA A 51 -18.73 -23.88 -1.42
C ALA A 51 -18.85 -25.25 -0.71
N ASN A 52 -17.72 -25.90 -0.41
CA ASN A 52 -17.68 -27.17 0.32
C ASN A 52 -17.38 -27.00 1.82
N GLN A 53 -17.45 -25.77 2.34
CA GLN A 53 -17.19 -25.46 3.74
C GLN A 53 -18.46 -24.87 4.39
N GLY A 54 -18.59 -25.06 5.71
CA GLY A 54 -19.54 -24.32 6.54
C GLY A 54 -18.75 -23.44 7.50
N PHE A 55 -18.94 -22.12 7.42
CA PHE A 55 -18.23 -21.15 8.26
C PHE A 55 -19.15 -20.60 9.34
N SER A 56 -18.67 -20.59 10.58
CA SER A 56 -19.35 -20.04 11.75
C SER A 56 -18.47 -19.01 12.45
N VAL A 57 -19.10 -18.08 13.17
CA VAL A 57 -18.36 -17.18 14.06
C VAL A 57 -17.54 -18.00 15.07
N GLY A 58 -16.27 -17.64 15.23
CA GLY A 58 -15.29 -18.34 16.04
C GLY A 58 -14.39 -19.31 15.28
N ASP A 59 -14.75 -19.71 14.04
CA ASP A 59 -13.88 -20.52 13.19
C ASP A 59 -12.64 -19.71 12.76
N THR A 60 -11.60 -20.40 12.32
CA THR A 60 -10.35 -19.79 11.85
C THR A 60 -10.03 -20.20 10.43
N LEU A 61 -9.76 -19.24 9.54
CA LEU A 61 -9.15 -19.49 8.25
C LEU A 61 -7.63 -19.58 8.41
N VAL A 62 -7.02 -20.60 7.80
CA VAL A 62 -5.57 -20.78 7.79
C VAL A 62 -5.07 -20.65 6.36
N PHE A 63 -4.31 -19.59 6.09
CA PHE A 63 -3.70 -19.32 4.79
C PHE A 63 -2.23 -19.74 4.82
N ASN A 64 -1.92 -20.79 4.07
CA ASN A 64 -0.56 -21.28 3.86
C ASN A 64 -0.01 -20.74 2.53
N PHE A 65 1.06 -19.96 2.55
CA PHE A 65 1.64 -19.35 1.37
C PHE A 65 3.14 -19.12 1.55
N ALA A 66 3.87 -18.94 0.44
CA ALA A 66 5.28 -18.60 0.53
C ALA A 66 5.46 -17.10 0.88
N ASN A 67 6.15 -16.84 1.99
CA ASN A 67 6.46 -15.48 2.45
C ASN A 67 7.22 -14.69 1.38
N GLY A 68 6.89 -13.41 1.24
CA GLY A 68 7.53 -12.51 0.28
C GLY A 68 7.02 -12.60 -1.17
N ILE A 69 6.20 -13.61 -1.50
CA ILE A 69 5.54 -13.70 -2.83
C ILE A 69 4.01 -13.71 -2.76
N HIS A 70 3.45 -13.97 -1.59
CA HIS A 70 2.03 -13.94 -1.32
C HIS A 70 1.76 -13.29 0.04
N ASP A 71 0.53 -12.84 0.22
CA ASP A 71 -0.03 -12.31 1.45
C ASP A 71 -1.53 -12.58 1.48
N VAL A 72 -2.17 -12.25 2.59
CA VAL A 72 -3.63 -12.26 2.68
C VAL A 72 -4.11 -10.92 3.24
N ALA A 73 -4.95 -10.24 2.46
CA ALA A 73 -5.60 -9.01 2.85
C ALA A 73 -7.11 -9.22 2.98
N GLN A 74 -7.70 -8.85 4.11
CA GLN A 74 -9.16 -8.72 4.22
C GLN A 74 -9.57 -7.35 3.66
N VAL A 75 -10.58 -7.33 2.81
CA VAL A 75 -10.98 -6.12 2.06
C VAL A 75 -12.49 -5.95 2.05
N THR A 76 -12.96 -4.79 1.55
CA THR A 76 -14.38 -4.58 1.29
C THR A 76 -14.84 -5.37 0.07
N ARG A 77 -16.17 -5.53 -0.11
CA ARG A 77 -16.73 -6.13 -1.33
C ARG A 77 -16.27 -5.41 -2.61
N SER A 78 -16.31 -4.07 -2.60
CA SER A 78 -15.91 -3.26 -3.76
C SER A 78 -14.44 -3.49 -4.10
N ASP A 79 -13.57 -3.53 -3.09
CA ASP A 79 -12.15 -3.76 -3.30
C ASP A 79 -11.86 -5.19 -3.76
N TYR A 80 -12.61 -6.18 -3.24
CA TYR A 80 -12.55 -7.54 -3.72
C TYR A 80 -12.93 -7.63 -5.19
N ASP A 81 -14.07 -7.07 -5.59
CA ASP A 81 -14.58 -7.12 -6.97
C ASP A 81 -13.62 -6.41 -7.94
N GLY A 82 -13.09 -5.25 -7.54
CA GLY A 82 -12.11 -4.50 -8.33
C GLY A 82 -10.66 -4.97 -8.21
N CYS A 83 -10.36 -5.94 -7.34
CA CYS A 83 -8.99 -6.28 -6.94
C CYS A 83 -8.14 -5.06 -6.52
N SER A 84 -8.77 -4.14 -5.80
CA SER A 84 -8.12 -2.96 -5.23
C SER A 84 -7.29 -3.35 -4.01
N THR A 85 -6.04 -2.88 -4.00
CA THR A 85 -5.03 -3.24 -3.00
C THR A 85 -4.68 -2.10 -2.04
N ILE A 86 -5.42 -0.99 -2.13
CA ILE A 86 -5.07 0.31 -1.55
C ILE A 86 -5.41 0.37 -0.06
N ASN A 87 -6.60 -0.08 0.33
CA ASN A 87 -7.13 0.10 1.68
C ASN A 87 -7.61 -1.23 2.28
N PRO A 88 -6.69 -2.17 2.61
CA PRO A 88 -7.08 -3.39 3.28
C PRO A 88 -7.63 -3.08 4.68
N ILE A 89 -8.67 -3.79 5.08
CA ILE A 89 -9.21 -3.78 6.45
C ILE A 89 -8.17 -4.39 7.40
N PHE A 90 -7.51 -5.45 6.93
CA PHE A 90 -6.45 -6.16 7.62
C PHE A 90 -5.48 -6.75 6.60
N LEU A 91 -4.20 -6.84 6.92
CA LEU A 91 -3.17 -7.42 6.06
C LEU A 91 -2.24 -8.30 6.89
N GLU A 92 -2.07 -9.54 6.46
CA GLU A 92 -1.07 -10.46 6.99
C GLU A 92 -0.09 -10.86 5.89
N THR A 93 1.20 -10.69 6.18
CA THR A 93 2.30 -10.90 5.23
C THR A 93 3.16 -12.11 5.59
N THR A 94 2.89 -12.73 6.75
CA THR A 94 3.62 -13.89 7.25
C THR A 94 2.71 -15.12 7.26
N SER A 95 3.20 -16.21 6.68
CA SER A 95 2.57 -17.52 6.67
C SER A 95 3.13 -18.41 7.78
N PRO A 96 2.31 -19.32 8.36
CA PRO A 96 0.86 -19.46 8.15
C PRO A 96 0.07 -18.32 8.81
N ALA A 97 -0.85 -17.72 8.06
CA ALA A 97 -1.72 -16.66 8.58
C ALA A 97 -3.02 -17.28 9.09
N GLY A 98 -3.29 -17.13 10.39
CA GLY A 98 -4.53 -17.55 11.03
C GLY A 98 -5.48 -16.37 11.24
N ILE A 99 -6.65 -16.38 10.62
CA ILE A 99 -7.65 -15.31 10.72
C ILE A 99 -8.93 -15.86 11.36
N THR A 100 -9.25 -15.41 12.57
CA THR A 100 -10.49 -15.80 13.27
C THR A 100 -11.69 -15.01 12.74
N LEU A 101 -12.79 -15.71 12.49
CA LEU A 101 -14.03 -15.17 11.96
C LEU A 101 -14.89 -14.64 13.10
N ASN A 102 -14.82 -13.34 13.37
CA ASN A 102 -15.44 -12.73 14.55
C ASN A 102 -16.83 -12.14 14.29
N ALA A 103 -17.30 -12.13 13.06
CA ALA A 103 -18.59 -11.56 12.67
C ALA A 103 -19.30 -12.46 11.66
N THR A 104 -20.63 -12.36 11.65
CA THR A 104 -21.47 -12.99 10.62
C THR A 104 -21.47 -12.16 9.34
N GLY A 105 -21.75 -12.80 8.21
CA GLY A 105 -21.94 -12.15 6.91
C GLY A 105 -20.82 -12.49 5.92
N GLU A 106 -20.75 -11.72 4.84
CA GLU A 106 -19.75 -11.92 3.79
C GLU A 106 -18.39 -11.35 4.22
N HIS A 107 -17.34 -12.16 4.10
CA HIS A 107 -15.96 -11.75 4.27
C HIS A 107 -15.17 -11.98 2.98
N TYR A 108 -14.30 -11.03 2.66
CA TYR A 108 -13.57 -10.98 1.40
C TYR A 108 -12.08 -10.91 1.65
N PHE A 109 -11.34 -11.78 0.98
CA PHE A 109 -9.89 -11.91 1.10
C PHE A 109 -9.26 -11.91 -0.29
N ILE A 110 -8.14 -11.20 -0.44
CA ILE A 110 -7.36 -11.15 -1.68
C ILE A 110 -5.86 -11.29 -1.38
N CYS A 111 -5.09 -11.71 -2.38
CA CYS A 111 -3.66 -11.45 -2.38
C CYS A 111 -3.43 -10.05 -2.97
N ASN A 112 -2.69 -9.22 -2.24
CA ASN A 112 -2.44 -7.82 -2.51
C ASN A 112 -1.24 -7.61 -3.45
N PHE A 113 -0.56 -8.69 -3.86
CA PHE A 113 0.46 -8.65 -4.89
C PHE A 113 -0.15 -8.34 -6.27
N THR A 114 0.48 -7.43 -7.00
CA THR A 114 0.01 -6.94 -8.30
C THR A 114 -0.30 -8.09 -9.25
N GLY A 115 -1.53 -8.12 -9.77
CA GLY A 115 -2.00 -9.14 -10.72
C GLY A 115 -2.47 -10.46 -10.10
N HIS A 116 -2.15 -10.75 -8.82
CA HIS A 116 -2.50 -12.02 -8.19
C HIS A 116 -4.00 -12.16 -7.94
N CYS A 117 -4.64 -11.14 -7.37
CA CYS A 117 -6.08 -11.12 -7.18
C CYS A 117 -6.83 -11.29 -8.51
N SER A 118 -6.43 -10.55 -9.55
CA SER A 118 -7.04 -10.63 -10.88
C SER A 118 -6.80 -11.98 -11.56
N ALA A 119 -5.68 -12.65 -11.24
CA ALA A 119 -5.39 -14.02 -11.65
C ALA A 119 -6.17 -15.08 -10.83
N GLY A 120 -7.02 -14.66 -9.89
CA GLY A 120 -7.92 -15.54 -9.16
C GLY A 120 -7.50 -15.86 -7.73
N GLN A 121 -6.43 -15.27 -7.20
CA GLN A 121 -6.03 -15.43 -5.79
C GLN A 121 -6.88 -14.53 -4.88
N LYS A 122 -8.17 -14.89 -4.78
CA LYS A 122 -9.19 -14.19 -4.01
C LYS A 122 -10.24 -15.19 -3.50
N LEU A 123 -10.73 -14.95 -2.28
CA LEU A 123 -11.69 -15.79 -1.58
C LEU A 123 -12.82 -14.93 -1.02
N MET A 124 -14.06 -15.33 -1.28
CA MET A 124 -15.24 -14.84 -0.57
C MET A 124 -15.83 -16.00 0.22
N ILE A 125 -16.21 -15.72 1.47
CA ILE A 125 -16.93 -16.66 2.34
C ILE A 125 -18.14 -15.98 2.96
N ASN A 126 -19.13 -16.78 3.36
CA ASN A 126 -20.28 -16.30 4.13
C ASN A 126 -20.30 -17.00 5.49
N VAL A 127 -20.22 -16.21 6.56
CA VAL A 127 -20.09 -16.67 7.93
C VAL A 127 -21.44 -16.61 8.63
N SER A 128 -21.86 -17.74 9.19
CA SER A 128 -23.11 -17.87 9.95
C SER A 128 -22.88 -17.63 11.45
N ALA A 129 -23.95 -17.33 12.19
CA ALA A 129 -23.85 -17.23 13.64
C ALA A 129 -23.41 -18.56 14.24
N ALA A 130 -22.52 -18.52 15.24
CA ALA A 130 -22.19 -19.70 16.01
C ALA A 130 -23.48 -20.31 16.56
N SER A 131 -23.71 -21.61 16.32
CA SER A 131 -24.85 -22.30 16.90
C SER A 131 -24.67 -22.39 18.41
N SER A 132 -25.22 -21.39 19.12
CA SER A 132 -25.35 -21.45 20.57
C SER A 132 -26.38 -22.51 20.89
N SER A 133 -25.94 -23.64 21.45
CA SER A 133 -26.83 -24.53 22.20
C SER A 133 -27.57 -23.69 23.25
N PRO A 134 -28.89 -23.88 23.48
CA PRO A 134 -29.63 -23.08 24.45
C PRO A 134 -28.97 -23.21 25.82
N SER A 135 -28.61 -22.07 26.41
CA SER A 135 -28.20 -21.99 27.81
C SER A 135 -29.33 -22.52 28.69
N PRO A 136 -29.07 -23.31 29.75
CA PRO A 136 -30.11 -23.72 30.68
C PRO A 136 -30.81 -22.48 31.23
N ALA A 137 -32.14 -22.45 31.13
CA ALA A 137 -32.94 -21.36 31.68
C ALA A 137 -32.56 -21.12 33.16
N PRO A 138 -32.41 -19.86 33.61
CA PRO A 138 -32.13 -19.58 35.00
C PRO A 138 -33.26 -20.16 35.86
N GLN A 139 -32.88 -21.03 36.80
CA GLN A 139 -33.82 -21.65 37.72
C GLN A 139 -34.46 -20.55 38.57
N ARG A 140 -35.80 -20.45 38.50
CA ARG A 140 -36.59 -19.54 39.32
C ARG A 140 -36.34 -19.84 40.80
N SER A 141 -35.76 -18.89 41.53
CA SER A 141 -35.81 -18.86 42.99
C SER A 141 -37.12 -18.18 43.44
N PRO A 142 -37.69 -18.54 44.61
CA PRO A 142 -39.03 -18.08 45.00
C PRO A 142 -39.05 -16.59 45.35
N SER A 143 -40.14 -15.93 44.96
CA SER A 143 -40.45 -14.54 45.29
C SER A 143 -40.57 -14.30 46.80
N PRO A 144 -40.25 -13.09 47.28
CA PRO A 144 -41.02 -12.43 48.32
C PRO A 144 -41.91 -11.33 47.74
N ASP A 145 -43.02 -11.13 48.41
CA ASP A 145 -44.17 -10.30 48.04
C ASP A 145 -43.90 -8.78 48.07
N SER A 146 -44.50 -8.10 47.09
CA SER A 146 -45.19 -6.80 47.10
C SER A 146 -44.68 -5.60 47.93
N SER A 147 -44.35 -4.50 47.24
CA SER A 147 -44.73 -3.13 47.64
C SER A 147 -44.78 -2.18 46.44
N SER A 148 -45.69 -1.21 46.50
CA SER A 148 -46.36 -0.52 45.39
C SER A 148 -45.87 0.90 45.09
N SER A 149 -45.89 1.27 43.78
CA SER A 149 -46.12 2.62 43.19
C SER A 149 -45.02 3.71 43.33
N PRO A 150 -44.98 4.80 42.52
CA PRO A 150 -45.82 5.19 41.37
C PRO A 150 -45.06 5.52 40.06
N ALA A 151 -45.85 5.75 39.00
CA ALA A 151 -45.44 6.02 37.62
C ALA A 151 -44.71 7.38 37.41
N PRO A 152 -43.75 7.46 36.46
CA PRO A 152 -43.34 8.72 35.84
C PRO A 152 -43.97 8.91 34.45
N ALA A 153 -44.24 10.18 34.16
CA ALA A 153 -44.91 10.74 32.98
C ALA A 153 -43.99 10.78 31.72
N PRO A 154 -44.49 11.19 30.54
CA PRO A 154 -43.93 10.83 29.24
C PRO A 154 -42.70 11.64 28.84
N ALA A 155 -41.84 10.99 28.05
CA ALA A 155 -40.65 11.57 27.43
C ALA A 155 -41.02 12.62 26.37
N THR A 156 -40.42 13.81 26.48
CA THR A 156 -40.40 14.82 25.43
C THR A 156 -38.98 15.02 24.90
N THR A 157 -38.93 15.32 23.60
CA THR A 157 -37.83 15.85 22.77
C THR A 157 -36.85 14.86 22.12
N PRO A 158 -36.77 14.91 20.78
CA PRO A 158 -35.50 14.97 20.08
C PRO A 158 -35.25 16.41 19.61
N SER A 159 -34.07 16.93 19.93
CA SER A 159 -33.53 18.20 19.42
C SER A 159 -33.04 17.97 17.99
N SER A 160 -33.67 18.62 17.02
CA SER A 160 -33.24 18.67 15.62
C SER A 160 -32.01 19.59 15.49
N SER A 161 -30.88 19.01 15.12
CA SER A 161 -29.68 19.76 14.71
C SER A 161 -29.94 20.50 13.38
N PRO A 162 -29.59 21.79 13.24
CA PRO A 162 -29.77 22.51 11.98
C PRO A 162 -28.71 22.11 10.94
N ALA A 163 -29.13 22.10 9.68
CA ALA A 163 -28.31 21.89 8.50
C ALA A 163 -27.31 23.03 8.27
N PRO A 164 -26.11 22.78 7.71
CA PRO A 164 -25.24 23.84 7.22
C PRO A 164 -25.79 24.47 5.94
N ALA A 165 -25.66 25.79 5.85
CA ALA A 165 -26.14 26.66 4.78
C ALA A 165 -25.31 26.52 3.48
N PRO A 166 -25.82 27.03 2.33
CA PRO A 166 -25.29 26.73 1.01
C PRO A 166 -24.03 27.52 0.65
N GLU A 167 -23.27 26.88 -0.23
CA GLU A 167 -22.15 27.35 -1.05
C GLU A 167 -22.51 28.61 -1.87
N PRO A 168 -21.64 29.64 -1.95
CA PRO A 168 -21.81 30.73 -2.90
C PRO A 168 -21.19 30.38 -4.27
N GLU A 169 -22.06 30.42 -5.28
CA GLU A 169 -21.77 30.38 -6.72
C GLU A 169 -21.06 31.67 -7.23
N PRO A 170 -20.56 31.69 -8.49
CA PRO A 170 -19.40 32.47 -8.91
C PRO A 170 -19.72 33.91 -9.32
N ALA A 171 -18.74 34.81 -9.10
CA ALA A 171 -18.76 36.15 -9.68
C ALA A 171 -18.00 36.17 -11.02
N THR A 172 -18.72 36.60 -12.06
CA THR A 172 -18.20 36.86 -13.41
C THR A 172 -17.56 38.26 -13.51
N THR A 173 -16.42 38.30 -14.22
CA THR A 173 -15.72 39.36 -14.99
C THR A 173 -16.19 40.83 -14.93
N PRO A 174 -15.26 41.81 -15.08
CA PRO A 174 -15.03 42.30 -16.44
C PRO A 174 -13.56 42.55 -16.84
N SER A 175 -13.38 42.50 -18.16
CA SER A 175 -12.23 42.85 -18.99
C SER A 175 -11.69 44.27 -18.76
N SER A 176 -10.37 44.45 -18.84
CA SER A 176 -9.71 45.74 -19.12
C SER A 176 -8.38 45.50 -19.87
N SER A 177 -8.28 46.18 -21.02
CA SER A 177 -7.23 46.16 -22.06
C SER A 177 -5.84 46.65 -21.60
N PRO A 178 -4.77 46.47 -22.41
CA PRO A 178 -3.38 46.67 -22.02
C PRO A 178 -2.94 48.14 -22.11
N ALA A 179 -2.05 48.56 -21.21
CA ALA A 179 -1.37 49.85 -21.27
C ALA A 179 0.11 49.65 -21.66
N SER A 180 0.54 50.48 -22.60
CA SER A 180 1.78 50.45 -23.37
C SER A 180 3.07 50.52 -22.54
N ALA A 181 4.10 49.91 -23.12
CA ALA A 181 5.50 50.00 -22.74
C ALA A 181 6.04 51.45 -22.77
N PRO A 182 6.90 51.84 -21.82
CA PRO A 182 7.87 52.91 -22.03
C PRO A 182 9.17 52.36 -22.66
N GLU A 183 9.65 53.11 -23.63
CA GLU A 183 10.88 52.98 -24.41
C GLU A 183 12.15 53.12 -23.53
N PRO A 184 13.28 52.46 -23.85
CA PRO A 184 14.49 52.51 -23.04
C PRO A 184 15.35 53.75 -23.34
N GLU A 185 15.66 54.55 -22.32
CA GLU A 185 16.69 55.59 -22.37
C GLU A 185 18.10 55.03 -22.03
N PRO A 186 19.19 55.72 -22.45
CA PRO A 186 20.45 55.08 -22.79
C PRO A 186 21.34 54.72 -21.61
N ALA A 187 22.13 53.67 -21.85
CA ALA A 187 23.15 53.15 -20.96
C ALA A 187 24.15 54.23 -20.51
N THR A 188 24.28 54.40 -19.20
CA THR A 188 25.46 54.99 -18.59
C THR A 188 26.33 53.88 -17.99
N THR A 189 27.62 54.01 -18.23
CA THR A 189 28.73 53.10 -17.95
C THR A 189 28.79 52.60 -16.49
N PRO A 190 29.29 51.38 -16.23
CA PRO A 190 29.31 50.80 -14.90
C PRO A 190 30.38 51.46 -14.02
N SER A 191 29.93 52.08 -12.93
CA SER A 191 30.78 52.38 -11.78
C SER A 191 31.03 51.07 -11.03
N SER A 192 32.30 50.69 -10.88
CA SER A 192 32.78 49.52 -10.17
C SER A 192 32.29 49.52 -8.72
N SER A 193 31.15 48.88 -8.48
CA SER A 193 30.62 48.58 -7.15
C SER A 193 31.47 47.48 -6.51
N PRO A 194 31.91 47.61 -5.24
CA PRO A 194 32.66 46.57 -4.56
C PRO A 194 31.86 45.26 -4.55
N ALA A 195 32.55 44.14 -4.79
CA ALA A 195 31.96 42.80 -4.72
C ALA A 195 31.16 42.64 -3.42
N PRO A 196 29.92 42.11 -3.46
CA PRO A 196 29.15 41.88 -2.25
C PRO A 196 29.91 40.93 -1.33
N SER A 197 30.09 41.35 -0.08
CA SER A 197 30.63 40.56 1.02
C SER A 197 29.95 39.17 1.05
N PRO A 198 30.70 38.06 1.24
CA PRO A 198 30.13 36.72 1.19
C PRO A 198 28.97 36.58 2.18
N ALA A 199 27.80 36.20 1.67
CA ALA A 199 26.66 35.86 2.49
C ALA A 199 27.06 34.78 3.52
N PRO A 200 26.50 34.79 4.74
CA PRO A 200 26.85 33.81 5.76
C PRO A 200 26.57 32.39 5.24
N SER A 201 27.63 31.62 5.05
CA SER A 201 27.57 30.22 4.62
C SER A 201 26.94 29.39 5.74
N ARG A 202 25.66 29.05 5.60
CA ARG A 202 25.03 28.00 6.43
C ARG A 202 25.83 26.71 6.23
N SER A 203 26.17 26.03 7.33
CA SER A 203 26.75 24.68 7.25
C SER A 203 25.68 23.68 6.78
N SER A 204 26.10 22.66 6.02
CA SER A 204 25.23 21.56 5.61
C SER A 204 24.63 20.86 6.84
N VAL A 205 23.32 20.66 6.84
CA VAL A 205 22.59 19.93 7.86
C VAL A 205 22.45 18.47 7.43
N THR A 206 22.64 17.55 8.38
CA THR A 206 22.36 16.12 8.17
C THR A 206 21.01 15.76 8.81
N TYR A 207 20.09 15.25 8.00
CA TYR A 207 18.78 14.79 8.43
C TYR A 207 18.73 13.26 8.45
N THR A 208 18.48 12.67 9.61
CA THR A 208 18.24 11.22 9.72
C THR A 208 16.76 10.95 9.46
N VAL A 209 16.45 10.25 8.37
CA VAL A 209 15.07 10.00 7.94
C VAL A 209 14.33 9.18 8.99
N LEU A 210 13.18 9.71 9.45
CA LEU A 210 12.37 9.19 10.56
C LEU A 210 13.13 9.04 11.89
N ASP A 211 14.24 9.77 12.07
CA ASP A 211 15.00 9.84 13.31
C ASP A 211 15.36 8.44 13.87
N SER A 212 14.83 8.05 15.03
CA SER A 212 15.10 6.74 15.65
C SER A 212 14.34 5.57 15.03
N LEU A 213 13.25 5.83 14.29
CA LEU A 213 12.50 4.77 13.61
C LEU A 213 13.24 4.26 12.38
N GLY A 214 14.03 5.13 11.73
CA GLY A 214 14.81 4.82 10.54
C GLY A 214 13.95 4.63 9.28
N TRP A 215 14.61 4.25 8.20
CA TRP A 215 13.99 3.97 6.91
C TRP A 215 13.31 2.60 6.95
N ASN A 216 12.01 2.58 7.27
CA ASN A 216 11.21 1.37 7.45
C ASN A 216 9.83 1.48 6.78
N ILE A 217 9.04 0.43 6.85
CA ILE A 217 7.61 0.47 6.49
C ILE A 217 6.84 0.89 7.76
N PRO A 218 6.26 2.10 7.81
CA PRO A 218 5.59 2.59 9.02
C PRO A 218 4.22 1.92 9.17
N SER A 219 3.79 1.67 10.41
CA SER A 219 2.46 1.10 10.70
C SER A 219 1.30 2.03 10.29
N ASN A 220 1.55 3.34 10.17
CA ASN A 220 0.61 4.34 9.65
C ASN A 220 0.89 4.71 8.18
N GLY A 221 1.67 3.90 7.47
CA GLY A 221 2.02 4.12 6.07
C GLY A 221 2.76 5.44 5.81
N ALA A 222 2.51 6.04 4.64
CA ALA A 222 3.24 7.23 4.17
C ALA A 222 3.10 8.47 5.08
N ALA A 223 2.08 8.50 5.94
CA ALA A 223 1.81 9.63 6.84
C ALA A 223 2.98 9.90 7.82
N ALA A 224 3.73 8.88 8.23
CA ALA A 224 4.92 9.08 9.07
C ALA A 224 5.98 9.95 8.37
N TYR A 225 6.24 9.71 7.10
CA TYR A 225 7.21 10.47 6.31
C TYR A 225 6.76 11.91 6.10
N GLN A 226 5.48 12.12 5.79
CA GLN A 226 4.89 13.46 5.65
C GLN A 226 5.00 14.26 6.96
N THR A 227 4.68 13.62 8.09
CA THR A 227 4.81 14.24 9.42
C THR A 227 6.25 14.60 9.74
N TRP A 228 7.19 13.72 9.40
CA TRP A 228 8.61 13.95 9.62
C TRP A 228 9.14 15.13 8.79
N VAL A 229 8.60 15.36 7.59
CA VAL A 229 8.99 16.48 6.70
C VAL A 229 8.43 17.84 7.16
N ALA A 230 7.24 17.87 7.79
CA ALA A 230 6.43 19.09 7.97
C ALA A 230 7.14 20.32 8.57
N ASN A 231 8.22 20.14 9.34
CA ASN A 231 8.96 21.24 9.98
C ASN A 231 10.45 21.26 9.60
N LYS A 232 10.81 20.71 8.44
CA LYS A 232 12.20 20.65 7.96
C LYS A 232 12.38 21.55 6.74
N ASN A 233 13.52 22.24 6.71
CA ASN A 233 13.90 23.10 5.60
C ASN A 233 15.17 22.57 4.95
N PHE A 234 15.00 21.79 3.89
CA PHE A 234 16.09 21.18 3.14
C PHE A 234 16.73 22.19 2.19
N MET A 235 18.05 22.32 2.25
CA MET A 235 18.83 23.22 1.41
C MET A 235 19.81 22.42 0.55
N ILE A 236 20.24 23.00 -0.56
CA ILE A 236 21.38 22.47 -1.30
C ILE A 236 22.58 22.32 -0.36
N GLY A 237 23.24 21.17 -0.40
CA GLY A 237 24.35 20.78 0.44
C GLY A 237 23.95 19.97 1.68
N ASP A 238 22.68 19.97 2.08
CA ASP A 238 22.20 19.11 3.17
C ASP A 238 22.26 17.62 2.79
N VAL A 239 22.27 16.73 3.78
CA VAL A 239 22.42 15.28 3.58
C VAL A 239 21.25 14.54 4.23
N LEU A 240 20.59 13.66 3.49
CA LEU A 240 19.65 12.68 4.03
C LEU A 240 20.39 11.40 4.41
N VAL A 241 20.13 10.87 5.60
CA VAL A 241 20.68 9.59 6.09
C VAL A 241 19.53 8.61 6.30
N PHE A 242 19.57 7.52 5.56
CA PHE A 242 18.59 6.43 5.62
C PHE A 242 19.22 5.25 6.37
N ASN A 243 18.78 5.04 7.60
CA ASN A 243 19.20 3.91 8.44
C ASN A 243 18.23 2.75 8.27
N TYR A 244 18.72 1.57 7.88
CA TYR A 244 17.91 0.37 7.70
C TYR A 244 18.75 -0.89 7.86
N ALA A 245 18.09 -2.03 8.11
CA ALA A 245 18.78 -3.32 8.17
C ALA A 245 19.24 -3.76 6.77
N ASN A 246 20.50 -4.19 6.66
CA ASN A 246 21.08 -4.62 5.39
C ASN A 246 20.28 -5.78 4.77
N GLY A 247 19.99 -5.70 3.48
CA GLY A 247 19.19 -6.69 2.75
C GLY A 247 17.68 -6.63 3.00
N VAL A 248 17.19 -5.77 3.89
CA VAL A 248 15.75 -5.60 4.16
C VAL A 248 15.16 -4.43 3.36
N HIS A 249 15.90 -3.33 3.27
CA HIS A 249 15.46 -2.14 2.54
C HIS A 249 16.57 -1.66 1.60
N ASN A 250 16.19 -0.79 0.68
CA ASN A 250 17.10 0.00 -0.13
C ASN A 250 16.52 1.42 -0.29
N VAL A 251 17.28 2.31 -0.89
CA VAL A 251 16.85 3.68 -1.19
C VAL A 251 17.04 3.93 -2.67
N ALA A 252 15.93 4.20 -3.35
CA ALA A 252 15.90 4.60 -4.73
C ALA A 252 15.44 6.05 -4.84
N GLU A 253 16.22 6.90 -5.50
CA GLU A 253 15.73 8.20 -5.95
C GLU A 253 14.98 8.01 -7.27
N VAL A 254 13.81 8.62 -7.41
CA VAL A 254 12.90 8.38 -8.52
C VAL A 254 12.26 9.67 -9.02
N THR A 255 11.64 9.63 -10.20
CA THR A 255 10.81 10.76 -10.67
C THR A 255 9.52 10.86 -9.87
N LYS A 256 8.83 11.99 -9.98
CA LYS A 256 7.52 12.21 -9.34
C LYS A 256 6.48 11.17 -9.78
N GLU A 257 6.48 10.80 -11.06
CA GLU A 257 5.56 9.82 -11.62
C GLU A 257 5.84 8.42 -11.07
N ALA A 258 7.12 8.06 -10.98
CA ALA A 258 7.56 6.79 -10.41
C ALA A 258 7.28 6.73 -8.89
N TYR A 259 7.44 7.84 -8.18
CA TYR A 259 7.03 7.96 -6.78
C TYR A 259 5.52 7.72 -6.59
N ASN A 260 4.70 8.43 -7.37
CA ASN A 260 3.23 8.34 -7.28
C ASN A 260 2.69 6.94 -7.61
N SER A 261 3.39 6.19 -8.46
CA SER A 261 3.00 4.84 -8.90
C SER A 261 3.78 3.72 -8.21
N CYS A 262 4.71 4.05 -7.30
CA CYS A 262 5.70 3.12 -6.75
C CYS A 262 6.41 2.28 -7.83
N ASN A 263 6.75 2.89 -8.95
CA ASN A 263 7.48 2.24 -10.02
C ASN A 263 8.97 2.16 -9.67
N THR A 264 9.50 0.94 -9.58
CA THR A 264 10.87 0.65 -9.15
C THR A 264 11.80 0.28 -10.31
N THR A 265 11.30 0.32 -11.54
CA THR A 265 11.99 -0.27 -12.72
C THR A 265 13.22 0.53 -13.12
N ASN A 266 13.10 1.86 -13.14
CA ASN A 266 14.13 2.77 -13.64
C ASN A 266 14.39 3.91 -12.64
N PRO A 267 15.04 3.63 -11.50
CA PRO A 267 15.37 4.66 -10.54
C PRO A 267 16.46 5.59 -11.09
N ILE A 268 16.44 6.86 -10.68
CA ILE A 268 17.50 7.85 -10.95
C ILE A 268 18.79 7.40 -10.27
N SER A 269 18.68 6.90 -9.05
CA SER A 269 19.78 6.27 -8.32
C SER A 269 19.25 5.17 -7.40
N LEU A 270 20.07 4.15 -7.11
CA LEU A 270 19.71 3.05 -6.22
C LEU A 270 20.90 2.71 -5.31
N SER A 271 20.66 2.69 -4.01
CA SER A 271 21.62 2.25 -3.00
C SER A 271 20.98 1.20 -2.09
N SER A 272 21.67 0.06 -1.94
CA SER A 272 21.23 -1.04 -1.07
C SER A 272 22.13 -1.25 0.15
N THR A 273 23.10 -0.34 0.38
CA THR A 273 24.03 -0.42 1.52
C THR A 273 23.63 0.59 2.60
N PRO A 274 23.29 0.15 3.83
CA PRO A 274 23.03 1.05 4.93
C PRO A 274 24.31 1.46 5.68
N PRO A 275 24.33 2.66 6.31
CA PRO A 275 23.36 3.72 6.11
C PRO A 275 23.54 4.35 4.74
N THR A 276 22.45 4.54 3.99
CA THR A 276 22.53 5.27 2.71
C THR A 276 22.56 6.77 2.98
N ARG A 277 23.46 7.48 2.32
CA ARG A 277 23.63 8.93 2.44
C ARG A 277 23.36 9.58 1.08
N MET A 278 22.38 10.47 1.02
CA MET A 278 22.02 11.22 -0.19
C MET A 278 22.30 12.71 0.05
N THR A 279 23.25 13.27 -0.69
CA THR A 279 23.53 14.71 -0.65
C THR A 279 22.58 15.43 -1.59
N LEU A 280 21.93 16.48 -1.09
CA LEU A 280 20.99 17.29 -1.85
C LEU A 280 21.74 18.31 -2.70
N THR A 281 22.02 17.99 -3.96
CA THR A 281 22.87 18.82 -4.83
C THR A 281 22.09 19.80 -5.70
N THR A 282 20.78 19.63 -5.82
CA THR A 282 19.91 20.46 -6.66
C THR A 282 18.73 20.99 -5.86
N SER A 283 18.19 22.14 -6.27
CA SER A 283 16.91 22.64 -5.75
C SER A 283 15.74 21.99 -6.47
N GLY A 284 14.59 21.91 -5.80
CA GLY A 284 13.34 21.37 -6.34
C GLY A 284 12.83 20.17 -5.55
N GLU A 285 11.82 19.49 -6.11
CA GLU A 285 11.26 18.28 -5.51
C GLU A 285 12.21 17.09 -5.69
N HIS A 286 12.45 16.35 -4.61
CA HIS A 286 13.17 15.08 -4.62
C HIS A 286 12.30 13.98 -4.03
N PHE A 287 12.29 12.81 -4.68
CA PHE A 287 11.45 11.68 -4.33
C PHE A 287 12.28 10.43 -4.10
N TYR A 288 12.07 9.78 -2.97
CA TYR A 288 12.78 8.58 -2.57
C TYR A 288 11.78 7.48 -2.22
N ILE A 289 12.03 6.26 -2.69
CA ILE A 289 11.22 5.08 -2.39
C ILE A 289 12.10 3.91 -1.98
N CYS A 290 11.53 2.95 -1.24
CA CYS A 290 12.14 1.63 -1.13
C CYS A 290 11.69 0.80 -2.33
N ALA A 291 12.64 0.39 -3.15
CA ALA A 291 12.43 -0.39 -4.36
C ALA A 291 12.25 -1.90 -4.10
N VAL A 292 12.44 -2.35 -2.85
CA VAL A 292 12.04 -3.70 -2.43
C VAL A 292 10.54 -3.87 -2.67
N PRO A 293 10.10 -4.99 -3.29
CA PRO A 293 8.69 -5.20 -3.64
C PRO A 293 7.74 -4.83 -2.49
N ARG A 294 6.72 -4.02 -2.81
CA ARG A 294 5.66 -3.51 -1.91
C ARG A 294 6.08 -2.53 -0.81
N HIS A 295 7.36 -2.35 -0.53
CA HIS A 295 7.78 -1.47 0.55
C HIS A 295 7.30 -0.04 0.30
N CYS A 296 7.49 0.48 -0.91
CA CYS A 296 6.93 1.77 -1.34
C CYS A 296 5.40 1.82 -1.17
N SER A 297 4.68 0.81 -1.65
CA SER A 297 3.21 0.77 -1.62
C SER A 297 2.64 0.71 -0.21
N LEU A 298 3.39 0.14 0.74
CA LEU A 298 3.06 0.09 2.16
C LEU A 298 3.47 1.37 2.92
N GLY A 299 3.96 2.39 2.20
CA GLY A 299 4.23 3.70 2.77
C GLY A 299 5.70 4.00 3.02
N GLN A 300 6.65 3.18 2.54
CA GLN A 300 8.09 3.48 2.62
C GLN A 300 8.54 4.37 1.44
N LEU A 301 8.12 5.63 1.49
CA LEU A 301 8.42 6.66 0.50
C LEU A 301 8.50 8.05 1.14
N LEU A 302 9.43 8.87 0.64
CA LEU A 302 9.71 10.22 1.13
C LEU A 302 9.72 11.20 -0.05
N ALA A 303 8.92 12.26 0.06
CA ALA A 303 8.99 13.42 -0.82
C ALA A 303 9.48 14.63 -0.03
N ILE A 304 10.45 15.36 -0.56
CA ILE A 304 10.94 16.62 0.02
C ILE A 304 11.03 17.70 -1.06
N ASN A 305 11.04 18.95 -0.63
CA ASN A 305 11.36 20.09 -1.49
C ASN A 305 12.63 20.77 -0.97
N VAL A 306 13.61 20.93 -1.85
CA VAL A 306 14.92 21.49 -1.54
C VAL A 306 14.99 22.92 -2.06
N SER A 307 15.22 23.88 -1.17
CA SER A 307 15.44 25.26 -1.55
C SER A 307 16.89 25.47 -2.00
N GLY A 308 17.06 26.15 -3.14
CA GLY A 308 18.36 26.70 -3.52
C GLY A 308 18.63 27.92 -2.66
N GLY A 309 19.72 27.93 -1.90
CA GLY A 309 20.21 29.16 -1.30
C GLY A 309 20.57 30.12 -2.44
N THR A 310 19.70 31.08 -2.74
CA THR A 310 20.03 32.14 -3.70
C THR A 310 21.14 33.00 -3.09
N ALA A 311 22.39 32.71 -3.46
CA ALA A 311 23.22 33.81 -3.93
C ALA A 311 22.53 34.32 -5.19
N ASN A 312 21.96 35.51 -5.12
CA ASN A 312 21.30 36.18 -6.24
C ASN A 312 22.16 36.06 -7.50
N THR A 313 21.78 35.16 -8.40
CA THR A 313 22.19 35.21 -9.80
C THR A 313 20.96 35.69 -10.55
N PRO A 314 21.05 36.78 -11.34
CA PRO A 314 19.93 37.25 -12.15
C PRO A 314 19.40 36.13 -13.05
N PRO A 315 18.10 36.11 -13.38
CA PRO A 315 17.56 35.12 -14.31
C PRO A 315 18.26 35.29 -15.66
N SER A 316 19.03 34.28 -16.06
CA SER A 316 19.49 34.13 -17.43
C SER A 316 18.28 33.73 -18.27
N SER A 317 17.58 34.71 -18.82
CA SER A 317 16.66 34.52 -19.92
C SER A 317 17.42 33.84 -21.06
N SER A 318 17.12 32.57 -21.32
CA SER A 318 17.46 31.96 -22.61
C SER A 318 16.52 32.56 -23.64
N GLU A 319 16.94 33.68 -24.24
CA GLU A 319 16.41 34.11 -25.53
C GLU A 319 17.01 33.22 -26.62
N THR A 320 16.12 32.58 -27.36
CA THR A 320 16.35 31.92 -28.63
C THR A 320 17.00 32.88 -29.62
N PRO A 321 18.11 32.53 -30.30
CA PRO A 321 18.62 33.35 -31.40
C PRO A 321 17.72 33.19 -32.65
N PRO A 322 17.55 34.24 -33.47
CA PRO A 322 16.77 34.14 -34.69
C PRO A 322 17.47 33.26 -35.73
N SER A 323 16.68 32.37 -36.33
CA SER A 323 17.06 31.57 -37.51
C SER A 323 17.53 32.46 -38.65
N SER A 324 18.80 32.35 -39.01
CA SER A 324 19.32 32.84 -40.28
C SER A 324 19.19 31.73 -41.33
N THR A 325 18.35 31.98 -42.33
CA THR A 325 18.14 31.10 -43.47
C THR A 325 19.32 31.21 -44.43
N THR A 326 20.08 30.12 -44.62
CA THR A 326 20.96 29.94 -45.78
C THR A 326 20.91 28.47 -46.19
N PRO A 327 20.69 28.15 -47.48
CA PRO A 327 20.45 26.77 -47.90
C PRO A 327 21.76 25.98 -47.93
N SER A 328 21.74 24.78 -47.33
CA SER A 328 22.80 23.77 -47.47
C SER A 328 22.43 22.78 -48.57
N PRO A 329 23.38 22.28 -49.38
CA PRO A 329 23.10 21.52 -50.59
C PRO A 329 22.69 20.07 -50.28
N THR A 330 21.85 19.56 -51.18
CA THR A 330 21.24 18.23 -51.22
C THR A 330 22.29 17.10 -51.18
N PRO A 331 22.10 16.01 -50.41
CA PRO A 331 22.87 14.78 -50.56
C PRO A 331 22.36 13.94 -51.74
N PRO A 332 23.23 13.27 -52.52
CA PRO A 332 22.82 12.37 -53.60
C PRO A 332 22.30 11.00 -53.08
N PRO A 333 21.54 10.25 -53.90
CA PRO A 333 20.71 9.11 -53.48
C PRO A 333 21.49 7.83 -53.16
N PRO A 334 20.87 6.84 -52.47
CA PRO A 334 21.51 5.60 -52.06
C PRO A 334 21.74 4.67 -53.25
N GLY A 335 22.99 4.22 -53.42
CA GLY A 335 23.37 3.21 -54.38
C GLY A 335 23.05 1.80 -53.87
N ASN A 336 22.21 1.09 -54.63
CA ASN A 336 22.01 -0.35 -54.51
C ASN A 336 23.33 -1.11 -54.69
N SER A 337 23.65 -2.02 -53.78
CA SER A 337 24.43 -3.24 -54.08
C SER A 337 24.28 -4.27 -52.95
N ALA A 338 23.77 -5.44 -53.31
CA ALA A 338 23.92 -6.71 -52.60
C ALA A 338 24.42 -7.74 -53.63
N PRO A 339 24.81 -8.97 -53.27
CA PRO A 339 25.38 -9.48 -52.02
C PRO A 339 26.74 -10.17 -52.27
N ALA A 340 27.51 -10.50 -51.23
CA ALA A 340 28.59 -11.48 -51.33
C ALA A 340 28.61 -12.42 -50.12
N LEU A 341 28.65 -13.71 -50.47
CA LEU A 341 28.59 -14.89 -49.62
C LEU A 341 29.80 -14.98 -48.68
N GLY A 342 29.53 -15.23 -47.40
CA GLY A 342 30.53 -15.60 -46.39
C GLY A 342 30.03 -16.79 -45.58
N VAL A 343 30.54 -17.97 -45.95
CA VAL A 343 30.31 -19.28 -45.35
C VAL A 343 31.11 -19.44 -44.04
N THR A 344 30.73 -20.43 -43.23
CA THR A 344 31.39 -21.00 -42.03
C THR A 344 31.04 -20.31 -40.70
N SER A 345 30.83 -20.96 -39.55
CA SER A 345 30.96 -22.36 -39.16
C SER A 345 30.03 -22.63 -37.96
N LEU A 346 29.43 -23.81 -37.97
CA LEU A 346 28.70 -24.44 -36.88
C LEU A 346 29.68 -24.85 -35.76
N ILE A 347 29.46 -24.44 -34.50
CA ILE A 347 29.97 -25.16 -33.33
C ILE A 347 28.84 -25.28 -32.32
N ALA A 348 28.24 -26.46 -32.30
CA ALA A 348 27.45 -26.96 -31.19
C ALA A 348 28.42 -27.49 -30.13
N THR A 349 28.36 -26.97 -28.91
CA THR A 349 28.93 -27.64 -27.73
C THR A 349 27.81 -28.06 -26.82
N ILE A 350 27.51 -29.36 -26.91
CA ILE A 350 26.83 -30.18 -25.92
C ILE A 350 27.75 -30.26 -24.70
N PHE A 351 27.25 -29.90 -23.51
CA PHE A 351 27.81 -30.40 -22.25
C PHE A 351 26.69 -31.06 -21.46
N THR A 352 26.61 -32.38 -21.64
CA THR A 352 25.99 -33.32 -20.72
C THR A 352 26.90 -33.48 -19.50
N ILE A 353 26.38 -33.23 -18.30
CA ILE A 353 26.86 -33.87 -17.07
C ILE A 353 25.66 -34.49 -16.38
N PHE A 354 25.63 -35.82 -16.38
CA PHE A 354 24.85 -36.68 -15.50
C PHE A 354 25.66 -36.99 -14.23
N VAL A 355 24.98 -37.60 -13.25
CA VAL A 355 25.45 -38.17 -11.96
C VAL A 355 25.16 -37.22 -10.78
N ALA A 356 23.96 -37.27 -10.18
CA ALA A 356 23.50 -38.27 -9.18
C ALA A 356 24.34 -38.29 -7.91
N LEU A 357 23.75 -37.88 -6.77
CA LEU A 357 23.97 -38.49 -5.47
C LEU A 357 22.81 -38.13 -4.54
N LEU A 358 22.21 -39.20 -4.01
CA LEU A 358 21.24 -39.23 -2.94
C LEU A 358 21.78 -38.57 -1.67
N TYR A 359 20.99 -37.73 -1.02
CA TYR A 359 20.78 -37.66 0.42
C TYR A 359 19.44 -36.97 0.70
#